data_AF-A0A1Y4A209-F1
#
_entry.id   AF-A0A1Y4A209-F1
#
_cell.length_a   1.000
_cell.length_b   1.000
_cell.length_c   1.000
_cell.angle_alpha   90.00
_cell.angle_beta   90.00
_cell.angle_gamma   90.00
#
_symmetry.space_group_name_H-M   'P 1'
#
loop_
_entity.id
_entity.type
_entity.pdbx_description
1 polymer ?
#
loop_
_entity_poly.entity_id
_entity_poly.type
_entity_poly.pdbx_seq_one_letter_code
_entity_poly.pdbx_strand_id
1 'polypeptide(L)'
;MELTNTNIRYLLTIYDLSQVRLEVSSKDIAASLAVSRASVTSMMSILIDKNLVDKERYGKIHLTGLGRALARELAGQAGRLATDLQTRMDLSGEEAWKAACAAVSELPRRCFQQPLAAVPLPA
;
A
#
# COMPACT_ATOMS: atom_id res chain seq x y z
N MET A 1 -11.82 4.90 12.65
CA MET A 1 -10.56 5.52 12.21
C MET A 1 -10.66 5.78 10.72
N GLU A 2 -10.65 7.04 10.29
CA GLU A 2 -10.64 7.34 8.85
C GLU A 2 -9.22 7.36 8.30
N LEU A 3 -9.03 6.60 7.21
CA LEU A 3 -7.79 6.54 6.45
C LEU A 3 -8.05 7.14 5.08
N THR A 4 -7.27 8.14 4.71
CA THR A 4 -7.31 8.71 3.36
C THR A 4 -6.61 7.77 2.37
N ASN A 5 -6.90 7.97 1.09
CA ASN A 5 -6.27 7.25 -0.01
C ASN A 5 -4.73 7.36 0.06
N THR A 6 -4.22 8.55 0.39
CA THR A 6 -2.79 8.78 0.58
C THR A 6 -2.22 7.96 1.74
N ASN A 7 -2.94 7.83 2.87
CA ASN A 7 -2.46 7.01 3.99
C ASN A 7 -2.32 5.55 3.58
N ILE A 8 -3.29 5.02 2.82
CA ILE A 8 -3.28 3.64 2.30
C ILE A 8 -2.09 3.43 1.38
N ARG A 9 -1.84 4.37 0.46
CA ARG A 9 -0.73 4.30 -0.49
C ARG A 9 0.62 4.24 0.22
N TYR A 10 0.84 5.07 1.23
CA TYR A 10 2.06 5.04 2.04
C TYR A 10 2.20 3.74 2.84
N LEU A 11 1.11 3.26 3.44
CA LEU A 11 1.13 2.04 4.25
C LEU A 11 1.47 0.80 3.40
N LEU A 12 0.91 0.69 2.20
CA LEU A 12 1.24 -0.35 1.22
C LEU A 12 2.71 -0.30 0.81
N THR A 13 3.24 0.88 0.50
CA THR A 13 4.66 1.03 0.15
C THR A 13 5.60 0.67 1.29
N ILE A 14 5.30 1.09 2.52
CA ILE A 14 6.13 0.73 3.68
C ILE A 14 6.11 -0.78 3.89
N TYR A 15 4.95 -1.41 3.74
CA TYR A 15 4.82 -2.85 3.83
C TYR A 15 5.66 -3.55 2.76
N ASP A 16 5.51 -3.18 1.50
CA ASP A 16 6.28 -3.73 0.38
C ASP A 16 7.80 -3.63 0.60
N LEU A 17 8.28 -2.44 0.97
CA LEU A 17 9.69 -2.21 1.29
C LEU A 17 10.15 -3.05 2.50
N SER A 18 9.30 -3.24 3.50
CA SER A 18 9.61 -4.04 4.70
C SER A 18 9.69 -5.55 4.45
N GLN A 19 9.17 -6.04 3.33
CA GLN A 19 9.26 -7.46 2.96
C GLN A 19 10.62 -7.81 2.35
N VAL A 20 11.25 -6.84 1.67
CA VAL A 20 12.54 -7.03 0.99
C VAL A 20 13.69 -6.56 1.86
N ARG A 21 13.45 -5.58 2.74
CA ARG A 21 14.47 -4.95 3.57
C ARG A 21 14.09 -5.02 5.04
N LEU A 22 15.08 -5.36 5.88
CA LEU A 22 14.95 -5.29 7.33
C LEU A 22 14.63 -3.86 7.81
N GLU A 23 15.09 -2.85 7.09
CA GLU A 23 14.97 -1.44 7.50
C GLU A 23 14.43 -0.59 6.34
N VAL A 24 13.34 0.14 6.62
CA VAL A 24 12.73 1.08 5.66
C VAL A 24 13.12 2.51 6.05
N SER A 25 13.67 3.26 5.11
CA SER A 25 14.03 4.68 5.31
C SER A 25 13.05 5.62 4.61
N SER A 26 12.96 6.87 5.10
CA SER A 26 12.16 7.90 4.42
C SER A 26 12.64 8.18 2.99
N LYS A 27 13.92 7.95 2.70
CA LYS A 27 14.50 8.09 1.36
C LYS A 27 13.92 7.05 0.40
N ASP A 28 13.82 5.79 0.85
CA ASP A 28 13.28 4.70 0.04
C ASP A 28 11.78 4.91 -0.24
N ILE A 29 11.02 5.35 0.77
CA ILE A 29 9.59 5.69 0.60
C ILE A 29 9.42 6.83 -0.40
N ALA A 30 10.21 7.90 -0.27
CA ALA A 30 10.14 9.04 -1.18
C ALA A 30 10.45 8.64 -2.63
N ALA A 31 11.47 7.79 -2.82
CA ALA A 31 11.85 7.28 -4.14
C ALA A 31 10.77 6.36 -4.72
N SER A 32 10.23 5.43 -3.93
CA SER A 32 9.21 4.47 -4.37
C SER A 32 7.89 5.16 -4.77
N LEU A 33 7.48 6.18 -4.02
CA LEU A 33 6.25 6.94 -4.28
C LEU A 33 6.44 8.13 -5.23
N ALA A 34 7.68 8.42 -5.67
CA ALA A 34 8.03 9.62 -6.44
C ALA A 34 7.53 10.93 -5.79
N VAL A 35 7.70 11.06 -4.48
CA VAL A 35 7.27 12.23 -3.69
C VAL A 35 8.45 12.94 -3.01
N SER A 36 8.22 14.17 -2.56
CA SER A 36 9.23 14.90 -1.80
C SER A 36 9.48 14.30 -0.42
N ARG A 37 10.70 14.45 0.12
CA ARG A 37 11.01 14.04 1.50
C ARG A 37 10.15 14.77 2.54
N ALA A 38 9.78 16.02 2.27
CA ALA A 38 8.89 16.80 3.13
C ALA A 38 7.50 16.14 3.21
N SER A 39 6.96 15.68 2.08
CA SER A 39 5.70 14.94 2.02
C SER A 39 5.75 13.66 2.84
N VAL A 40 6.86 12.91 2.76
CA VAL A 40 7.05 11.71 3.58
C VAL A 40 7.07 12.05 5.05
N THR A 41 7.82 13.07 5.47
CA THR A 41 7.88 13.49 6.87
C THR A 41 6.51 13.87 7.42
N SER A 42 5.74 14.69 6.69
CA SER A 42 4.38 15.06 7.09
C SER A 42 3.46 13.83 7.21
N MET A 43 3.58 12.88 6.29
CA MET A 43 2.81 11.64 6.34
C MET A 43 3.23 10.73 7.49
N MET A 44 4.53 10.67 7.84
CA MET A 44 4.99 9.86 8.96
C MET A 44 4.37 10.32 10.28
N SER A 45 4.28 11.64 10.52
CA SER A 45 3.59 12.15 11.71
C SER A 45 2.14 11.65 11.78
N ILE A 46 1.40 11.71 10.66
CA ILE A 46 0.02 11.23 10.59
C ILE A 46 -0.08 9.72 10.89
N LEU A 47 0.82 8.91 10.33
CA LEU A 47 0.80 7.45 10.54
C LEU A 47 1.24 7.05 11.96
N ILE A 48 2.12 7.84 12.58
CA ILE A 48 2.53 7.69 13.99
C ILE A 48 1.38 8.06 14.92
N ASP A 49 0.73 9.21 14.72
CA ASP A 49 -0.45 9.64 15.50
C ASP A 49 -1.59 8.61 15.44
N LYS A 50 -1.65 7.89 14.31
CA LYS A 50 -2.59 6.81 14.03
C LYS A 50 -2.14 5.44 14.56
N ASN A 51 -0.98 5.35 15.21
CA ASN A 51 -0.37 4.13 15.73
C ASN A 51 -0.18 3.02 14.68
N LEU A 52 0.07 3.39 13.42
CA LEU A 52 0.31 2.45 12.31
C LEU A 52 1.81 2.28 12.03
N VAL A 53 2.60 3.30 12.34
CA VAL A 53 4.03 3.32 12.12
C VAL A 53 4.71 3.79 13.40
N ASP A 54 5.85 3.20 13.72
CA ASP A 54 6.79 3.69 14.71
C ASP A 54 8.07 4.17 14.01
N LYS A 55 8.67 5.22 14.56
CA LYS A 55 9.90 5.81 14.05
C LYS A 55 10.92 5.86 15.17
N GLU A 56 11.97 5.05 15.04
CA GLU A 56 13.10 5.15 15.94
C GLU A 56 13.81 6.50 15.75
N ARG A 57 14.43 6.98 16.85
CA ARG A 57 15.04 8.31 16.99
C ARG A 57 16.05 8.70 15.89
N TYR A 58 16.52 7.74 15.07
CA TYR A 58 17.50 7.95 14.00
C TYR A 58 17.14 7.34 12.62
N GLY A 59 15.86 7.17 12.29
CA GLY A 59 15.43 7.18 10.87
C GLY A 59 14.93 5.86 10.28
N LYS A 60 14.72 4.84 11.12
CA LYS A 60 14.12 3.57 10.70
C LYS A 60 12.61 3.62 10.93
N ILE A 61 11.87 3.31 9.88
CA ILE A 61 10.40 3.29 9.86
C ILE A 61 9.97 1.84 9.98
N HIS A 62 9.20 1.54 11.03
CA HIS A 62 8.67 0.21 11.27
C HIS A 62 7.14 0.26 11.35
N LEU A 63 6.48 -0.78 10.84
CA LEU A 63 5.05 -0.95 11.05
C LEU A 63 4.81 -1.43 12.48
N THR A 64 3.86 -0.80 13.18
CA THR A 64 3.38 -1.34 14.46
C THR A 64 2.62 -2.65 14.23
N GLY A 65 2.24 -3.36 15.29
CA GLY A 65 1.37 -4.54 15.15
C GLY A 65 0.05 -4.24 14.41
N LEU A 66 -0.58 -3.09 14.72
CA LEU A 66 -1.78 -2.62 14.04
C LEU A 66 -1.52 -2.23 12.58
N GLY A 67 -0.43 -1.49 12.34
CA GLY A 67 -0.02 -1.10 11.00
C GLY A 67 0.26 -2.29 10.10
N ARG A 68 0.98 -3.29 10.61
CA ARG A 68 1.29 -4.53 9.89
C ARG A 68 0.04 -5.34 9.59
N ALA A 69 -0.89 -5.47 10.54
CA ALA A 69 -2.15 -6.18 10.31
C ALA A 69 -2.97 -5.54 9.19
N LEU A 70 -3.13 -4.21 9.25
CA LEU A 70 -3.86 -3.45 8.24
C LEU A 70 -3.14 -3.47 6.88
N ALA A 71 -1.82 -3.27 6.86
CA ALA A 71 -1.05 -3.27 5.62
C ALA A 71 -1.10 -4.63 4.93
N ARG A 72 -1.06 -5.73 5.70
CA ARG A 72 -1.22 -7.09 5.19
C ARG A 72 -2.60 -7.33 4.58
N GLU A 73 -3.66 -6.80 5.21
CA GLU A 73 -5.02 -6.88 4.64
C GLU A 73 -5.09 -6.17 3.28
N LEU A 74 -4.61 -4.93 3.21
CA LEU A 74 -4.58 -4.12 1.99
C LEU A 74 -3.70 -4.77 0.91
N ALA A 75 -2.54 -5.29 1.29
CA ALA A 75 -1.64 -6.02 0.38
C ALA A 75 -2.30 -7.31 -0.14
N GLY A 76 -3.08 -8.00 0.68
CA GLY A 76 -3.87 -9.16 0.24
C GLY A 76 -4.96 -8.80 -0.76
N GLN A 77 -5.61 -7.65 -0.59
CA GLN A 77 -6.58 -7.11 -1.55
C GLN A 77 -5.89 -6.72 -2.87
N ALA A 78 -4.76 -6.02 -2.78
CA ALA A 78 -3.95 -5.64 -3.94
C ALA A 78 -3.40 -6.88 -4.67
N GLY A 79 -2.99 -7.92 -3.96
CA GLY A 79 -2.47 -9.15 -4.55
C GLY A 79 -3.50 -9.87 -5.42
N ARG A 80 -4.73 -10.01 -4.91
CA ARG A 80 -5.83 -10.60 -5.70
C ARG A 80 -6.11 -9.79 -6.96
N LEU A 81 -6.22 -8.48 -6.82
CA LEU A 81 -6.45 -7.59 -7.96
C LEU A 81 -5.28 -7.62 -8.95
N ALA A 82 -4.03 -7.70 -8.48
CA ALA A 82 -2.87 -7.79 -9.34
C ALA A 82 -2.90 -9.06 -10.20
N THR A 83 -3.29 -10.21 -9.62
CA THR A 83 -3.47 -11.46 -10.38
C THR A 83 -4.55 -11.32 -11.46
N ASP A 84 -5.67 -10.70 -11.13
CA ASP A 84 -6.75 -10.46 -12.10
C ASP A 84 -6.30 -9.50 -13.22
N LEU A 85 -5.56 -8.44 -12.87
CA LEU A 85 -5.03 -7.48 -13.84
C LEU A 85 -3.98 -8.13 -14.76
N GLN A 86 -3.06 -8.94 -14.24
CA GLN A 86 -2.10 -9.70 -15.05
C GLN A 86 -2.82 -10.58 -16.06
N THR A 87 -3.82 -11.33 -15.60
CA THR A 87 -4.55 -12.29 -16.44
C THR A 87 -5.34 -11.60 -17.56
N ARG A 88 -5.85 -10.38 -17.31
CA ARG A 88 -6.72 -9.66 -18.25
C ARG A 88 -5.99 -8.70 -19.19
N MET A 89 -4.82 -8.21 -18.79
CA MET A 89 -4.17 -7.07 -19.45
C MET A 89 -2.72 -7.35 -19.87
N ASP A 90 -2.24 -8.60 -19.77
CA ASP A 90 -0.87 -9.02 -20.13
C ASP A 90 0.22 -8.14 -19.48
N LEU A 91 -0.02 -7.74 -18.23
CA LEU A 91 0.90 -6.93 -17.45
C LEU A 91 1.97 -7.80 -16.80
N SER A 92 3.17 -7.25 -16.65
CA SER A 92 4.18 -7.86 -15.78
C SER A 92 3.71 -7.88 -14.31
N GLY A 93 4.34 -8.74 -13.51
CA GLY A 93 4.05 -8.84 -12.08
C GLY A 93 4.18 -7.49 -11.34
N GLU A 94 5.20 -6.71 -11.70
CA GLU A 94 5.46 -5.40 -11.12
C GLU A 94 4.41 -4.36 -11.53
N GLU A 95 4.05 -4.30 -12.81
CA GLU A 95 3.06 -3.36 -13.33
C GLU A 95 1.69 -3.60 -12.71
N ALA A 96 1.27 -4.86 -12.66
CA ALA A 96 -0.01 -5.22 -12.07
C ALA A 96 -0.05 -4.98 -10.56
N TRP A 97 1.06 -5.22 -9.85
CA TRP A 97 1.15 -4.89 -8.43
C TRP A 97 1.00 -3.39 -8.17
N LYS A 98 1.71 -2.55 -8.96
CA LYS A 98 1.60 -1.10 -8.89
C LYS A 98 0.17 -0.62 -9.20
N ALA A 99 -0.44 -1.14 -10.25
CA ALA A 99 -1.81 -0.81 -10.63
C ALA A 99 -2.81 -1.22 -9.54
N ALA A 100 -2.65 -2.41 -8.96
CA ALA A 100 -3.51 -2.89 -7.90
C ALA A 100 -3.37 -2.08 -6.60
N CYS A 101 -2.14 -1.70 -6.22
CA CYS A 101 -1.90 -0.82 -5.08
C CYS A 101 -2.59 0.54 -5.27
N ALA A 102 -2.50 1.13 -6.46
CA ALA A 102 -3.19 2.37 -6.79
C ALA A 102 -4.71 2.21 -6.68
N ALA A 103 -5.26 1.15 -7.26
CA ALA A 103 -6.70 0.86 -7.19
C ALA A 103 -7.19 0.64 -5.76
N VAL A 104 -6.47 -0.11 -4.92
CA VAL A 104 -6.82 -0.32 -3.50
C VAL A 104 -6.79 0.99 -2.72
N SER A 105 -5.91 1.92 -3.09
CA SER A 105 -5.84 3.23 -2.44
C SER A 105 -6.98 4.16 -2.84
N GLU A 106 -7.49 4.09 -4.07
CA GLU A 106 -8.49 5.04 -4.59
C GLU A 106 -9.93 4.49 -4.59
N LEU A 107 -10.10 3.18 -4.70
CA LEU A 107 -11.43 2.56 -4.78
C LEU A 107 -12.06 2.36 -3.40
N PRO A 108 -13.40 2.45 -3.30
CA PRO A 108 -14.10 2.15 -2.06
C PRO A 108 -13.84 0.72 -1.59
N ARG A 109 -13.64 0.52 -0.27
CA ARG A 109 -13.31 -0.79 0.32
C ARG A 109 -14.28 -1.91 -0.04
N ARG A 110 -15.56 -1.58 -0.29
CA ARG A 110 -16.58 -2.55 -0.74
C ARG A 110 -16.19 -3.31 -2.02
N CYS A 111 -15.39 -2.70 -2.89
CA CYS A 111 -14.89 -3.33 -4.13
C CYS A 111 -13.99 -4.54 -3.86
N PHE A 112 -13.46 -4.68 -2.64
CA PHE A 112 -12.52 -5.74 -2.26
C PHE A 112 -13.08 -6.73 -1.23
N GLN A 113 -14.32 -6.50 -0.76
CA GLN A 113 -14.99 -7.35 0.23
C GLN A 113 -15.70 -8.56 -0.39
N GLN A 114 -16.04 -8.51 -1.68
CA GLN A 114 -16.54 -9.65 -2.44
C GLN A 114 -15.43 -10.21 -3.32
N PRO A 115 -15.39 -11.54 -3.57
CA PRO A 115 -14.62 -12.08 -4.69
C PRO A 115 -15.03 -11.30 -5.94
N LEU A 116 -14.06 -10.85 -6.74
CA LEU A 116 -14.32 -10.27 -8.05
C LEU A 116 -15.08 -11.32 -8.86
N ALA A 117 -16.41 -11.28 -8.80
CA ALA A 117 -17.25 -12.14 -9.61
C ALA A 117 -16.83 -11.88 -11.06
N ALA A 118 -16.60 -12.94 -11.81
CA ALA A 118 -16.40 -12.86 -13.25
C ALA A 118 -17.71 -12.32 -13.86
N VAL A 119 -17.87 -10.99 -13.84
CA VAL A 119 -18.91 -10.33 -14.62
C VAL A 119 -18.52 -10.57 -16.07
N PRO A 120 -19.31 -11.33 -16.85
CA PRO A 120 -19.04 -11.49 -18.27
C PRO A 120 -19.09 -10.10 -18.90
N LEU A 121 -18.11 -9.76 -19.74
CA LEU A 121 -18.22 -8.58 -20.58
C LEU A 121 -19.49 -8.71 -21.43
N PRO A 122 -20.31 -7.66 -21.57
CA PRO A 122 -21.47 -7.71 -22.46
C PRO A 122 -20.98 -8.02 -23.88
N ALA A 123 -21.69 -8.96 -24.52
CA ALA A 123 -21.43 -9.42 -25.89
C ALA A 123 -21.62 -8.32 -26.93
#